data_AF-A0A8T4V8T5-F1
#
_entry.id   AF-A0A8T4V8T5-F1
#
_cell.length_a   1.000
_cell.length_b   1.000
_cell.length_c   1.000
_cell.angle_alpha   90.00
_cell.angle_beta   90.00
_cell.angle_gamma   90.00
#
_symmetry.space_group_name_H-M   'P 1'
#
loop_
_entity.id
_entity.type
_entity.pdbx_description
1 polymer ?
#
loop_
_entity_poly.entity_id
_entity_poly.type
_entity_poly.pdbx_seq_one_letter_code
_entity_poly.pdbx_strand_id
1 'polypeptide(L)'
;MRRYRTREEIAERKKKIFTVVIGLFFIFIMVMSALYYGLDDTEKVVYNDLKFVNTGQGWVAYNSKDKIIIWTDPSELENYNVDISGFESLTKIYLSINPEENVKYAINDLYNNFEFEQISLACYEDNELCSDMVLKTCEDATPYIGVIILREANEMKPKLV
;
A
#
# COMPACT_ATOMS: atom_id res chain seq x y z
N MET A 1 -70.09 0.01 -26.27
CA MET A 1 -69.99 0.72 -24.96
C MET A 1 -68.52 0.86 -24.58
N ARG A 2 -67.99 2.09 -24.50
CA ARG A 2 -66.63 2.33 -23.97
C ARG A 2 -66.71 2.36 -22.44
N ARG A 3 -66.11 1.39 -21.75
CA ARG A 3 -65.94 1.43 -20.29
C ARG A 3 -64.94 2.53 -19.96
N TYR A 4 -65.42 3.64 -19.40
CA TYR A 4 -64.56 4.67 -18.82
C TYR A 4 -63.99 4.13 -17.50
N ARG A 5 -62.66 4.02 -17.41
CA ARG A 5 -61.98 3.66 -16.15
C ARG A 5 -61.99 4.86 -15.21
N THR A 6 -62.28 4.61 -13.94
CA THR A 6 -62.29 5.64 -12.90
C THR A 6 -60.87 6.14 -12.61
N ARG A 7 -60.73 7.38 -12.13
CA ARG A 7 -59.41 7.98 -11.80
C ARG A 7 -58.64 7.16 -10.77
N GLU A 8 -59.34 6.47 -9.87
CA GLU A 8 -58.77 5.59 -8.84
C GLU A 8 -58.10 4.35 -9.44
N GLU A 9 -58.72 3.68 -10.42
CA GLU A 9 -58.13 2.52 -11.10
C GLU A 9 -56.83 2.88 -11.86
N ILE A 10 -56.77 4.11 -12.40
CA ILE A 10 -55.58 4.62 -13.09
C ILE A 10 -54.45 4.90 -12.07
N ALA A 11 -54.78 5.47 -10.90
CA ALA A 11 -53.83 5.74 -9.84
C ALA A 11 -53.24 4.46 -9.25
N GLU A 12 -54.06 3.44 -8.99
CA GLU A 12 -53.58 2.14 -8.50
C GLU A 12 -52.68 1.42 -9.50
N ARG A 13 -53.03 1.43 -10.79
CA ARG A 13 -52.16 0.86 -11.84
C ARG A 13 -50.83 1.58 -11.94
N LYS A 14 -50.82 2.91 -11.86
CA LYS A 14 -49.58 3.70 -11.84
C LYS A 14 -48.71 3.35 -10.64
N LYS A 15 -49.31 3.19 -9.46
CA LYS A 15 -48.60 2.76 -8.24
C LYS A 15 -48.00 1.36 -8.40
N LYS A 16 -48.77 0.40 -8.93
CA LYS A 16 -48.28 -0.98 -9.20
C LYS A 16 -47.13 -0.99 -10.20
N ILE A 17 -47.24 -0.26 -11.31
CA ILE A 17 -46.18 -0.15 -12.31
C ILE A 17 -44.94 0.52 -11.70
N PHE A 18 -45.10 1.59 -10.94
CA PHE A 18 -44.00 2.29 -10.28
C PHE A 18 -43.26 1.39 -9.29
N THR A 19 -43.99 0.61 -8.48
CA THR A 19 -43.39 -0.39 -7.58
C THR A 19 -42.61 -1.45 -8.33
N VAL A 20 -43.12 -1.96 -9.45
CA VAL A 20 -42.42 -2.94 -10.29
C VAL A 20 -41.15 -2.33 -10.91
N VAL A 21 -41.23 -1.10 -11.41
CA VAL A 21 -40.08 -0.39 -12.00
C VAL A 21 -39.00 -0.12 -10.96
N ILE A 22 -39.37 0.31 -9.74
CA ILE A 22 -38.42 0.51 -8.65
C ILE A 22 -37.78 -0.82 -8.21
N GLY A 23 -38.57 -1.89 -8.12
CA GLY A 23 -38.02 -3.22 -7.78
C GLY A 23 -37.00 -3.68 -8.81
N LEU A 24 -37.31 -3.55 -10.10
CA LEU A 24 -36.38 -3.85 -11.19
C LEU A 24 -35.14 -2.97 -11.16
N PHE A 25 -35.28 -1.69 -10.82
CA PHE A 25 -34.17 -0.77 -10.69
C PHE A 25 -33.18 -1.20 -9.58
N PHE A 26 -33.68 -1.64 -8.43
CA PHE A 26 -32.81 -2.15 -7.36
C PHE A 26 -32.12 -3.46 -7.74
N ILE A 27 -32.82 -4.38 -8.42
CA ILE A 27 -32.21 -5.60 -8.95
C ILE A 27 -31.11 -5.26 -9.96
N PHE A 28 -31.37 -4.29 -10.84
CA PHE A 28 -30.38 -3.81 -11.81
C PHE A 28 -29.13 -3.24 -11.13
N ILE A 29 -29.29 -2.41 -10.07
CA ILE A 29 -28.15 -1.89 -9.28
C ILE A 29 -27.33 -3.03 -8.67
N MET A 30 -27.99 -4.03 -8.06
CA MET A 30 -27.29 -5.17 -7.43
C MET A 30 -26.50 -6.01 -8.45
N VAL A 31 -27.06 -6.23 -9.64
CA VAL A 31 -26.36 -6.96 -10.71
C VAL A 31 -25.18 -6.13 -11.25
N MET A 32 -25.36 -4.84 -11.48
CA MET A 32 -24.30 -3.96 -11.95
C MET A 32 -23.16 -3.81 -10.93
N SER A 33 -23.46 -3.78 -9.63
CA SER A 33 -22.40 -3.74 -8.61
C SER A 33 -21.57 -5.03 -8.61
N ALA A 34 -22.20 -6.19 -8.76
CA ALA A 34 -21.49 -7.47 -8.79
C ALA A 34 -20.62 -7.61 -10.06
N LEU A 35 -21.08 -7.11 -11.20
CA LEU A 35 -20.31 -7.13 -12.45
C LEU A 35 -19.12 -6.16 -12.41
N TYR A 36 -19.24 -5.01 -11.74
CA TYR A 36 -18.15 -4.05 -11.60
C TYR A 36 -16.97 -4.65 -10.79
N TYR A 37 -17.24 -5.37 -9.71
CA TYR A 37 -16.19 -6.04 -8.92
C TYR A 37 -15.50 -7.20 -9.67
N GLY A 38 -16.15 -7.81 -10.66
CA GLY A 38 -15.59 -8.95 -11.41
C GLY A 38 -14.77 -8.57 -12.64
N LEU A 39 -14.86 -7.31 -13.09
CA LEU A 39 -14.15 -6.79 -14.26
C LEU A 39 -12.92 -5.95 -13.91
N ASP A 40 -12.56 -5.88 -12.63
CA ASP A 40 -11.36 -5.18 -12.20
C ASP A 40 -10.15 -6.03 -12.63
N ASP A 41 -9.73 -5.80 -13.87
CA ASP A 41 -8.43 -6.18 -14.44
C ASP A 41 -7.34 -5.35 -13.75
N THR A 42 -7.34 -5.42 -12.41
CA THR A 42 -6.32 -4.82 -11.57
C THR A 42 -5.00 -5.35 -12.06
N GLU A 43 -4.18 -4.45 -12.56
CA GLU A 43 -2.92 -4.76 -13.21
C GLU A 43 -2.09 -5.63 -12.25
N LYS A 44 -1.84 -6.88 -12.66
CA LYS A 44 -1.12 -7.85 -11.83
C LYS A 44 0.33 -7.87 -12.27
N VAL A 45 1.22 -7.43 -11.40
CA VAL A 45 2.66 -7.51 -11.60
C VAL A 45 3.17 -8.73 -10.83
N VAL A 46 3.98 -9.57 -11.48
CA VAL A 46 4.62 -10.73 -10.84
C VAL A 46 6.08 -10.41 -10.59
N TYR A 47 6.51 -10.52 -9.34
CA TYR A 47 7.90 -10.29 -8.93
C TYR A 47 8.31 -11.33 -7.89
N ASN A 48 9.43 -12.03 -8.11
CA ASN A 48 9.91 -13.12 -7.24
C ASN A 48 8.81 -14.13 -6.84
N ASP A 49 8.06 -14.63 -7.84
CA ASP A 49 6.92 -15.56 -7.68
C ASP A 49 5.73 -15.03 -6.84
N LEU A 50 5.77 -13.77 -6.39
CA LEU A 50 4.67 -13.09 -5.73
C LEU A 50 3.85 -12.28 -6.73
N LYS A 51 2.53 -12.31 -6.57
CA LYS A 51 1.59 -11.55 -7.39
C LYS A 51 1.18 -10.30 -6.63
N PHE A 52 1.58 -9.15 -7.16
CA PHE A 52 1.19 -7.83 -6.66
C PHE A 52 -0.02 -7.32 -7.42
N VAL A 53 -0.95 -6.74 -6.67
CA VAL A 53 -2.18 -6.14 -7.19
C VAL A 53 -2.19 -4.67 -6.79
N ASN A 54 -2.34 -3.78 -7.77
CA ASN A 54 -2.47 -2.35 -7.48
C ASN A 54 -3.85 -2.07 -6.87
N THR A 55 -3.87 -1.47 -5.68
CA THR A 55 -5.11 -1.15 -4.95
C THR A 55 -5.46 0.34 -4.96
N GLY A 56 -4.71 1.16 -5.70
CA GLY A 56 -4.78 2.62 -5.65
C GLY A 56 -4.18 3.24 -4.38
N GLN A 57 -3.94 2.44 -3.34
CA GLN A 57 -3.21 2.80 -2.11
C GLN A 57 -1.85 2.08 -2.03
N GLY A 58 -1.27 1.76 -3.19
CA GLY A 58 -0.07 0.94 -3.31
C GLY A 58 -0.34 -0.47 -3.79
N TRP A 59 0.73 -1.24 -3.87
CA TRP A 59 0.77 -2.60 -4.37
C TRP A 59 0.70 -3.59 -3.23
N VAL A 60 -0.21 -4.55 -3.35
CA VAL A 60 -0.45 -5.56 -2.32
C VAL A 60 -0.15 -6.94 -2.87
N ALA A 61 0.68 -7.69 -2.16
CA ALA A 61 0.88 -9.11 -2.38
C ALA A 61 0.49 -9.91 -1.13
N TYR A 62 0.07 -11.15 -1.34
CA TYR A 62 -0.19 -12.09 -0.26
C TYR A 62 0.86 -13.20 -0.32
N ASN A 63 1.62 -13.37 0.75
CA ASN A 63 2.40 -14.58 0.94
C ASN A 63 1.53 -15.60 1.73
N SER A 64 2.06 -16.79 2.02
CA SER A 64 1.29 -17.87 2.66
C SER A 64 0.79 -17.56 4.08
N LYS A 65 1.23 -16.46 4.71
CA LYS A 65 0.89 -16.07 6.09
C LYS A 65 0.51 -14.60 6.25
N ASP A 66 1.03 -13.71 5.41
CA ASP A 66 1.02 -12.25 5.63
C ASP A 66 0.66 -11.47 4.37
N LYS A 67 0.22 -10.23 4.59
CA LYS A 67 -0.04 -9.22 3.55
C LYS A 67 1.18 -8.31 3.45
N ILE A 68 1.80 -8.29 2.28
CA ILE A 68 2.90 -7.40 1.94
C ILE A 68 2.29 -6.18 1.25
N ILE A 69 2.61 -4.98 1.74
CA ILE A 69 2.14 -3.72 1.16
C ILE A 69 3.37 -2.88 0.84
N ILE A 70 3.51 -2.50 -0.42
CA ILE A 70 4.58 -1.60 -0.87
C ILE A 70 3.97 -0.43 -1.64
N TRP A 71 4.50 0.77 -1.45
CA TRP A 71 4.01 1.97 -2.17
C TRP A 71 4.64 2.12 -3.55
N THR A 72 5.80 1.51 -3.78
CA THR A 72 6.55 1.54 -5.04
C THR A 72 6.11 0.43 -5.98
N ASP A 73 6.26 0.65 -7.29
CA ASP A 73 5.97 -0.36 -8.30
C ASP A 73 6.93 -1.57 -8.16
N PRO A 74 6.42 -2.80 -7.98
CA PRO A 74 7.27 -3.98 -7.85
C PRO A 74 8.18 -4.22 -9.07
N SER A 75 7.83 -3.70 -10.25
CA SER A 75 8.67 -3.80 -11.45
C SER A 75 9.89 -2.87 -11.43
N GLU A 76 9.90 -1.86 -10.55
CA GLU A 76 11.02 -0.95 -10.34
C GLU A 76 12.04 -1.50 -9.32
N LEU A 77 11.72 -2.61 -8.65
CA LEU A 77 12.66 -3.28 -7.76
C LEU A 77 13.78 -3.91 -8.60
N GLU A 78 14.91 -3.21 -8.71
CA GLU A 78 16.14 -3.74 -9.28
C GLU A 78 16.55 -5.05 -8.56
N ASN A 79 17.31 -5.92 -9.25
CA ASN A 79 17.83 -7.18 -8.70
C ASN A 79 18.90 -6.95 -7.61
N TYR A 80 18.54 -6.31 -6.51
CA TYR A 80 19.40 -6.19 -5.34
C TYR A 80 19.35 -7.47 -4.54
N ASN A 81 20.48 -8.19 -4.50
CA ASN A 81 20.67 -9.29 -3.56
C ASN A 81 21.08 -8.70 -2.21
N VAL A 82 20.09 -8.34 -1.39
CA VAL A 82 20.33 -7.84 -0.03
C VAL A 82 20.46 -9.03 0.90
N ASP A 83 21.66 -9.21 1.47
CA ASP A 83 21.87 -10.19 2.53
C ASP A 83 21.38 -9.62 3.87
N ILE A 84 20.25 -10.15 4.36
CA ILE A 84 19.63 -9.78 5.64
C ILE A 84 19.96 -10.77 6.76
N SER A 85 20.83 -11.77 6.53
CA SER A 85 21.11 -12.83 7.51
C SER A 85 21.70 -12.31 8.84
N GLY A 86 22.32 -11.14 8.83
CA GLY A 86 22.85 -10.49 10.03
C GLY A 86 21.81 -9.79 10.92
N PHE A 87 20.54 -9.70 10.48
CA PHE A 87 19.50 -9.01 11.25
C PHE A 87 18.96 -9.81 12.44
N GLU A 88 19.01 -11.15 12.38
CA GLU A 88 18.46 -12.03 13.43
C GLU A 88 19.22 -11.92 14.77
N SER A 89 20.49 -11.52 14.75
CA SER A 89 21.32 -11.39 15.95
C SER A 89 21.31 -9.99 16.57
N LEU A 90 20.59 -9.04 15.97
CA LEU A 90 20.57 -7.66 16.43
C LEU A 90 19.69 -7.51 17.66
N THR A 91 20.25 -6.91 18.71
CA THR A 91 19.50 -6.59 19.94
C THR A 91 18.99 -5.15 19.95
N LYS A 92 19.59 -4.29 19.12
CA LYS A 92 19.18 -2.90 18.95
C LYS A 92 19.39 -2.47 17.50
N ILE A 93 18.42 -1.72 16.96
CA ILE A 93 18.52 -1.13 15.63
C ILE A 93 18.39 0.38 15.75
N TYR A 94 19.33 1.11 15.16
CA TYR A 94 19.18 2.54 14.94
C TYR A 94 18.65 2.79 13.53
N LEU A 95 17.53 3.49 13.43
CA LEU A 95 17.02 4.01 12.18
C LEU A 95 17.54 5.44 12.02
N SER A 96 18.54 5.59 11.17
CA SER A 96 19.28 6.82 10.97
C SER A 96 18.76 7.56 9.74
N ILE A 97 18.28 8.80 9.93
CA ILE A 97 17.64 9.61 8.88
C ILE A 97 18.21 11.04 8.85
N ASN A 98 18.00 11.77 7.75
CA ASN A 98 18.05 13.22 7.76
C ASN A 98 16.60 13.73 7.73
N PRO A 99 16.15 14.49 8.75
CA PRO A 99 14.82 15.09 8.77
C PRO A 99 14.50 16.05 7.62
N GLU A 100 15.51 16.57 6.91
CA GLU A 100 15.34 17.40 5.72
C GLU A 100 14.94 16.61 4.47
N GLU A 101 15.24 15.30 4.42
CA GLU A 101 14.94 14.42 3.29
C GLU A 101 13.54 13.81 3.39
N ASN A 102 12.91 13.55 2.24
CA ASN A 102 11.57 12.97 2.21
C ASN A 102 11.58 11.44 2.31
N VAL A 103 11.95 10.92 3.48
CA VAL A 103 12.05 9.47 3.75
C VAL A 103 10.77 8.86 4.34
N LYS A 104 9.67 9.61 4.42
CA LYS A 104 8.44 9.18 5.11
C LYS A 104 7.86 7.87 4.58
N TYR A 105 7.80 7.72 3.25
CA TYR A 105 7.26 6.50 2.63
C TYR A 105 8.16 5.29 2.87
N ALA A 106 9.49 5.47 2.80
CA ALA A 106 10.46 4.43 3.10
C ALA A 106 10.36 3.96 4.56
N ILE A 107 10.19 4.90 5.51
CA ILE A 107 9.94 4.55 6.92
C ILE A 107 8.66 3.71 7.05
N ASN A 108 7.58 4.13 6.39
CA ASN A 108 6.31 3.42 6.44
C ASN A 108 6.41 2.01 5.81
N ASP A 109 7.11 1.87 4.68
CA ASP A 109 7.37 0.55 4.07
C ASP A 109 8.19 -0.34 4.99
N LEU A 110 9.22 0.20 5.64
CA LEU A 110 10.05 -0.54 6.58
C LEU A 110 9.21 -1.09 7.75
N TYR A 111 8.38 -0.26 8.38
CA TYR A 111 7.53 -0.69 9.51
C TYR A 111 6.38 -1.62 9.11
N ASN A 112 5.86 -1.52 7.88
CA ASN A 112 4.76 -2.39 7.44
C ASN A 112 5.23 -3.78 7.03
N ASN A 113 6.50 -3.92 6.62
CA ASN A 113 7.01 -5.17 6.05
C ASN A 113 8.03 -5.88 6.96
N PHE A 114 8.52 -5.22 8.01
CA PHE A 114 9.46 -5.81 8.98
C PHE A 114 8.98 -5.59 10.40
N GLU A 115 9.03 -6.66 11.20
CA GLU A 115 8.82 -6.59 12.64
C GLU A 115 10.14 -6.30 13.34
N PHE A 116 10.18 -5.21 14.10
CA PHE A 116 11.34 -4.86 14.91
C PHE A 116 10.96 -4.75 16.38
N GLU A 117 11.72 -5.41 17.25
CA GLU A 117 11.46 -5.34 18.69
C GLU A 117 11.87 -3.99 19.29
N GLN A 118 12.99 -3.41 18.85
CA GLN A 118 13.51 -2.14 19.37
C GLN A 118 14.23 -1.32 18.28
N ILE A 119 13.53 -0.36 17.68
CA ILE A 119 14.12 0.69 16.85
C ILE A 119 14.30 1.97 17.67
N SER A 120 15.49 2.56 17.61
CA SER A 120 15.77 3.92 18.10
C SER A 120 16.03 4.84 16.92
N LEU A 121 15.39 6.02 16.89
CA LEU A 121 15.67 7.03 15.88
C LEU A 121 17.05 7.67 16.12
N ALA A 122 17.76 7.92 15.03
CA ALA A 122 19.07 8.55 14.99
C ALA A 122 19.20 9.43 13.74
N CYS A 123 20.27 10.23 13.67
CA CYS A 123 20.66 10.95 12.46
C CYS A 123 21.96 10.42 11.89
N TYR A 124 22.10 10.38 10.56
CA TYR A 124 23.36 9.96 9.93
C TYR A 124 24.27 11.15 9.60
N GLU A 125 23.73 12.37 9.66
CA GLU A 125 24.46 13.61 9.49
C GLU A 125 24.00 14.64 10.52
N ASP A 126 24.92 15.54 10.88
CA ASP A 126 24.65 16.60 11.84
C ASP A 126 24.01 17.80 11.13
N ASN A 127 22.84 18.23 11.60
CA ASN A 127 22.10 19.38 11.09
C ASN A 127 21.24 20.01 12.19
N GLU A 128 20.68 21.19 11.93
CA GLU A 128 19.89 21.92 12.93
C GLU A 128 18.66 21.13 13.42
N LEU A 129 18.09 20.26 12.58
CA LEU A 129 16.92 19.43 12.91
C LEU A 129 17.30 18.14 13.67
N CYS A 130 18.58 17.82 13.77
CA CYS A 130 19.13 16.63 14.42
C CYS A 130 19.75 16.91 15.79
N SER A 131 19.68 18.14 16.31
CA SER A 131 20.35 18.54 17.57
C SER A 131 19.97 17.67 18.78
N ASP A 132 18.75 17.15 18.79
CA ASP A 132 18.20 16.34 19.87
C ASP A 132 18.32 14.82 19.62
N MET A 133 18.90 14.42 18.47
CA MET A 133 19.05 13.03 18.06
C MET A 133 20.51 12.57 18.13
N VAL A 134 20.72 11.27 18.35
CA VAL A 134 22.06 10.71 18.37
C VAL A 134 22.55 10.51 16.95
N LEU A 135 23.80 10.90 16.67
CA LEU A 135 24.46 10.62 15.41
C LEU A 135 24.87 9.14 15.32
N LYS A 136 24.38 8.40 14.32
CA LYS A 136 24.72 7.00 14.05
C LYS A 136 24.94 6.75 12.56
N THR A 137 26.09 6.20 12.23
CA THR A 137 26.52 5.86 10.87
C THR A 137 26.75 4.36 10.72
N CYS A 138 27.02 3.87 9.51
CA CYS A 138 27.38 2.46 9.30
C CYS A 138 28.65 2.04 10.05
N GLU A 139 29.53 2.98 10.42
CA GLU A 139 30.73 2.69 11.21
C GLU A 139 30.41 2.33 12.67
N ASP A 140 29.23 2.72 13.16
CA ASP A 140 28.73 2.37 14.49
C ASP A 140 28.08 0.97 14.55
N ALA A 141 27.95 0.29 13.41
CA ALA A 141 27.34 -1.03 13.35
C ALA A 141 28.26 -2.07 13.98
N THR A 142 27.67 -2.96 14.78
CA THR A 142 28.36 -4.07 15.45
C THR A 142 27.55 -5.35 15.27
N PRO A 143 28.07 -6.54 15.63
CA PRO A 143 27.28 -7.79 15.54
C PRO A 143 25.95 -7.79 16.30
N TYR A 144 25.76 -6.85 17.25
CA TYR A 144 24.55 -6.73 18.08
C TYR A 144 23.79 -5.42 17.90
N ILE A 145 24.37 -4.44 17.19
CA ILE A 145 23.80 -3.12 16.95
C ILE A 145 23.72 -2.89 15.45
N GLY A 146 22.50 -2.84 14.92
CA GLY A 146 22.26 -2.50 13.52
C GLY A 146 22.10 -1.00 13.34
N VAL A 147 22.56 -0.49 12.19
CA VAL A 147 22.28 0.87 11.75
C VAL A 147 21.69 0.80 10.35
N ILE A 148 20.43 1.21 10.21
CA ILE A 148 19.73 1.36 8.94
C ILE A 148 19.78 2.83 8.57
N ILE A 149 20.36 3.17 7.42
CA ILE A 149 20.36 4.54 6.91
C ILE A 149 19.33 4.64 5.80
N LEU A 150 18.37 5.55 5.94
CA LEU A 150 17.45 5.90 4.85
C LEU A 150 17.92 7.20 4.22
N ARG A 151 18.08 7.19 2.89
CA ARG A 151 18.44 8.38 2.11
C ARG A 151 17.51 8.53 0.93
N GLU A 152 17.18 9.76 0.60
CA GLU A 152 16.54 10.09 -0.66
C GLU A 152 17.55 9.84 -1.80
N ALA A 153 17.14 9.03 -2.78
CA ALA A 153 17.96 8.80 -3.95
C ALA A 153 17.93 10.07 -4.81
N ASN A 154 19.08 10.76 -4.93
CA ASN A 154 19.23 11.75 -5.99
C ASN A 154 19.17 11.02 -7.33
N GLU A 155 18.18 11.31 -8.18
CA GLU A 155 18.08 10.75 -9.53
C GLU A 155 19.42 10.94 -10.28
N MET A 156 20.21 9.88 -10.34
CA MET A 156 21.19 9.66 -11.39
C MET A 156 20.99 8.23 -11.83
N LYS A 157 20.48 8.09 -13.06
CA LYS A 157 20.49 6.86 -13.86
C LYS A 157 21.64 5.95 -13.40
N PRO A 158 21.39 4.69 -13.04
CA PRO A 158 22.47 3.80 -12.63
C PRO A 158 23.49 3.74 -13.78
N LYS A 159 24.67 4.31 -13.55
CA LYS A 159 25.82 4.04 -14.40
C LYS A 159 26.21 2.59 -14.12
N LEU A 160 25.80 1.73 -15.05
CA LEU A 160 26.32 0.38 -15.20
C LEU A 160 27.86 0.44 -15.24
N VAL A 161 28.50 -0.21 -14.28
CA VAL A 161 29.88 -0.72 -14.38
C VAL A 161 29.85 -2.17 -13.95
#